data_AF-A0A9Q0ZVE2-F1
#
_entry.id   AF-A0A9Q0ZVE2-F1
#
_cell.length_a   1.000
_cell.length_b   1.000
_cell.length_c   1.000
_cell.angle_alpha   90.00
_cell.angle_beta   90.00
_cell.angle_gamma   90.00
#
_symmetry.space_group_name_H-M   'P 1'
#
loop_
_entity.id
_entity.type
_entity.pdbx_description
1 polymer ?
#
loop_
_entity_poly.entity_id
_entity_poly.type
_entity_poly.pdbx_seq_one_letter_code
_entity_poly.pdbx_strand_id
1 'polypeptide(L)'
;MKVEITALPNYEYEKDEFKAKVAKVDRLRQRFFRSISPGGLAGDRKDVQPASGLTLRAEQIWKTIKENKDLDLPAMEDVVATYRCDQIAKETLIRLSSDKTWLALRKDVQARKAPKFKKIIKSILEKTLSQYDMEAIYFKESIRDERRKELETEALQVLYPAYAAMLRHLSSRALNFFKTGMIKKLKRATKAGFEASIDSTVQHTMEKFEKESRARENLLSEIEKTKYETKTKFDEAYNTMKAKAVRRIARGIGGMTAACRGCNGDVHRG
;
A
#
# COMPACT_ATOMS: atom_id res chain seq x y z
N MET A 1 -35.58 -33.61 -17.81
CA MET A 1 -35.72 -32.72 -18.99
C MET A 1 -36.04 -33.59 -20.20
N LYS A 2 -37.17 -33.38 -20.87
CA LYS A 2 -37.52 -34.11 -22.10
C LYS A 2 -37.06 -33.25 -23.29
N VAL A 3 -36.15 -33.77 -24.09
CA VAL A 3 -35.65 -33.09 -25.30
C VAL A 3 -36.17 -33.87 -26.50
N GLU A 4 -36.85 -33.16 -27.41
CA GLU A 4 -37.30 -33.70 -28.69
C GLU A 4 -36.62 -32.90 -29.81
N ILE A 5 -36.06 -33.59 -30.80
CA ILE A 5 -35.32 -32.97 -31.91
C ILE A 5 -36.14 -33.14 -33.18
N THR A 6 -36.34 -32.06 -33.94
CA THR A 6 -36.97 -32.08 -35.27
C THR A 6 -36.05 -31.36 -36.25
N ALA A 7 -35.52 -32.08 -37.23
CA ALA A 7 -34.69 -31.49 -38.28
C ALA A 7 -35.55 -30.93 -39.42
N LEU A 8 -35.23 -29.71 -39.86
CA LEU A 8 -35.87 -29.07 -41.00
C LEU A 8 -34.88 -28.96 -42.18
N PRO A 9 -35.33 -29.23 -43.43
CA PRO A 9 -34.54 -29.00 -44.65
C PRO A 9 -34.15 -27.53 -44.80
N ASN A 10 -33.24 -27.21 -45.72
CA ASN A 10 -32.90 -25.81 -45.96
C ASN A 10 -34.06 -25.08 -46.67
N TYR A 11 -34.51 -23.94 -46.13
CA TYR A 11 -35.67 -23.23 -46.68
C TYR A 11 -35.43 -22.65 -48.08
N GLU A 12 -34.21 -22.21 -48.38
CA GLU A 12 -33.89 -21.55 -49.66
C GLU A 12 -33.66 -22.58 -50.77
N TYR A 13 -32.91 -23.65 -50.49
CA TYR A 13 -32.53 -24.63 -51.51
C TYR A 13 -33.53 -25.78 -51.66
N GLU A 14 -34.24 -26.14 -50.59
CA GLU A 14 -35.14 -27.30 -50.55
C GLU A 14 -36.53 -26.87 -50.07
N LYS A 15 -37.02 -25.74 -50.62
CA LYS A 15 -38.24 -25.07 -50.16
C LYS A 15 -39.48 -25.95 -50.12
N ASP A 16 -39.67 -26.81 -51.12
CA ASP A 16 -40.84 -27.69 -51.19
C ASP A 16 -40.74 -28.84 -50.19
N GLU A 17 -39.54 -29.39 -49.98
CA GLU A 17 -39.30 -30.39 -48.95
C GLU A 17 -39.40 -29.77 -47.54
N PHE A 18 -38.91 -28.55 -47.35
CA PHE A 18 -39.10 -27.77 -46.14
C PHE A 18 -40.59 -27.55 -45.86
N LYS A 19 -41.36 -27.07 -46.84
CA LYS A 19 -42.81 -26.87 -46.67
C LYS A 19 -43.55 -28.17 -46.39
N ALA A 20 -43.21 -29.27 -47.07
CA ALA A 20 -43.78 -30.58 -46.82
C ALA A 20 -43.42 -31.11 -45.43
N LYS A 21 -42.20 -30.87 -44.96
CA LYS A 21 -41.74 -31.24 -43.62
C LYS A 21 -42.28 -30.30 -42.55
N VAL A 22 -42.55 -29.03 -42.87
CA VAL A 22 -43.32 -28.09 -42.05
C VAL A 22 -44.79 -28.49 -41.99
N ALA A 23 -45.36 -29.08 -43.04
CA ALA A 23 -46.67 -29.72 -42.95
C ALA A 23 -46.62 -30.97 -42.03
N LYS A 24 -45.47 -31.66 -41.91
CA LYS A 24 -45.25 -32.62 -40.82
C LYS A 24 -45.03 -31.93 -39.46
N VAL A 25 -44.51 -30.70 -39.42
CA VAL A 25 -44.55 -29.79 -38.26
C VAL A 25 -45.98 -29.28 -38.00
N ASP A 26 -46.95 -29.41 -38.91
CA ASP A 26 -48.35 -29.23 -38.53
C ASP A 26 -48.75 -30.25 -37.46
N ARG A 27 -48.07 -31.41 -37.36
CA ARG A 27 -48.21 -32.29 -36.19
C ARG A 27 -47.72 -31.60 -34.91
N LEU A 28 -46.63 -30.85 -34.93
CA LEU A 28 -46.19 -30.02 -33.81
C LEU A 28 -47.19 -28.90 -33.50
N ARG A 29 -47.70 -28.22 -34.53
CA ARG A 29 -48.75 -27.21 -34.41
C ARG A 29 -50.04 -27.79 -33.79
N GLN A 30 -50.46 -28.97 -34.23
CA GLN A 30 -51.58 -29.71 -33.67
C GLN A 30 -51.31 -30.14 -32.22
N ARG A 31 -50.07 -30.49 -31.87
CA ARG A 31 -49.66 -30.75 -30.48
C ARG A 31 -49.68 -29.48 -29.61
N PHE A 32 -49.48 -28.29 -30.17
CA PHE A 32 -49.69 -27.01 -29.48
C PHE A 32 -51.18 -26.70 -29.29
N PHE A 33 -52.03 -26.97 -30.29
CA PHE A 33 -53.48 -26.80 -30.12
C PHE A 33 -54.08 -27.80 -29.13
N ARG A 34 -53.54 -29.02 -29.07
CA ARG A 34 -53.91 -30.08 -28.11
C ARG A 34 -52.95 -30.16 -26.91
N SER A 35 -52.36 -29.03 -26.53
CA SER A 35 -51.22 -28.98 -25.61
C SER A 35 -51.50 -29.58 -24.23
N ILE A 36 -52.73 -29.47 -23.73
CA ILE A 36 -53.15 -29.97 -22.39
C ILE A 36 -53.75 -31.38 -22.41
N SER A 37 -53.91 -31.99 -23.59
CA SER A 37 -54.40 -33.36 -23.71
C SER A 37 -53.28 -34.38 -23.44
N PRO A 38 -53.58 -35.63 -23.03
CA PRO A 38 -52.58 -36.69 -22.93
C PRO A 38 -51.76 -36.83 -24.22
N GLY A 39 -50.44 -36.70 -24.14
CA GLY A 39 -49.53 -36.68 -25.30
C GLY A 39 -49.31 -35.30 -25.96
N GLY A 40 -49.93 -34.24 -25.44
CA GLY A 40 -49.69 -32.84 -25.80
C GLY A 40 -48.36 -32.28 -25.28
N LEU A 41 -48.00 -31.05 -25.69
CA LEU A 41 -46.72 -30.42 -25.33
C LEU A 41 -46.65 -29.91 -23.88
N ALA A 42 -47.76 -29.37 -23.35
CA ALA A 42 -47.85 -28.94 -21.96
C ALA A 42 -48.22 -30.08 -21.02
N GLY A 43 -48.97 -31.08 -21.52
CA GLY A 43 -49.28 -32.37 -20.89
C GLY A 43 -49.33 -32.34 -19.36
N ASP A 44 -48.52 -33.18 -18.72
CA ASP A 44 -48.53 -33.49 -17.28
C ASP A 44 -47.83 -32.45 -16.36
N ARG A 45 -47.75 -31.18 -16.78
CA ARG A 45 -47.14 -30.13 -15.93
C ARG A 45 -47.99 -29.94 -14.67
N LYS A 46 -47.43 -30.28 -13.51
CA LYS A 46 -48.11 -30.21 -12.21
C LYS A 46 -48.20 -28.79 -11.63
N ASP A 47 -47.41 -27.85 -12.15
CA ASP A 47 -47.32 -26.47 -11.67
C ASP A 47 -48.15 -25.49 -12.50
N VAL A 48 -49.45 -25.79 -12.69
CA VAL A 48 -50.37 -24.91 -13.43
C VAL A 48 -50.69 -23.69 -12.57
N GLN A 49 -50.47 -22.50 -13.11
CA GLN A 49 -50.73 -21.22 -12.44
C GLN A 49 -51.84 -20.44 -13.17
N PRO A 50 -52.68 -19.67 -12.46
CA PRO A 50 -53.68 -18.81 -13.08
C PRO A 50 -53.04 -17.78 -14.02
N ALA A 51 -53.64 -17.58 -15.20
CA ALA A 51 -53.16 -16.61 -16.18
C ALA A 51 -53.15 -15.17 -15.63
N SER A 52 -54.06 -14.86 -14.70
CA SER A 52 -54.13 -13.55 -14.03
C SER A 52 -52.87 -13.20 -13.25
N GLY A 53 -52.11 -14.20 -12.77
CA GLY A 53 -50.85 -14.01 -12.05
C GLY A 53 -49.62 -13.94 -12.96
N LEU A 54 -49.77 -14.12 -14.28
CA LEU A 54 -48.64 -14.25 -15.20
C LEU A 54 -47.78 -12.99 -15.23
N THR A 55 -48.39 -11.80 -15.34
CA THR A 55 -47.67 -10.52 -15.40
C THR A 55 -46.85 -10.30 -14.14
N LEU A 56 -47.49 -10.43 -12.97
CA LEU A 56 -46.82 -10.26 -11.68
C LEU A 56 -45.66 -11.26 -11.51
N ARG A 57 -45.87 -12.51 -11.91
CA ARG A 57 -44.83 -13.55 -11.80
C ARG A 57 -43.70 -13.34 -12.79
N ALA A 58 -43.99 -12.89 -14.01
CA ALA A 58 -42.97 -12.54 -15.00
C ALA A 58 -42.12 -11.36 -14.52
N GLU A 59 -42.73 -10.34 -13.91
CA GLU A 59 -42.02 -9.21 -13.28
C GLU A 59 -41.12 -9.69 -12.15
N GLN A 60 -41.61 -10.56 -11.26
CA GLN A 60 -40.82 -11.14 -10.17
C GLN A 60 -39.65 -11.97 -10.69
N ILE A 61 -39.87 -12.85 -11.68
CA ILE A 61 -38.81 -13.64 -12.32
C ILE A 61 -37.77 -12.71 -12.94
N TRP A 62 -38.21 -11.67 -13.65
CA TRP A 62 -37.31 -10.71 -14.29
C TRP A 62 -36.49 -9.92 -13.27
N LYS A 63 -37.11 -9.53 -12.16
CA LYS A 63 -36.43 -8.89 -11.04
C LYS A 63 -35.36 -9.81 -10.45
N THR A 64 -35.70 -11.08 -10.17
CA THR A 64 -34.73 -12.08 -9.68
C THR A 64 -33.58 -12.27 -10.65
N ILE A 65 -33.83 -12.34 -11.95
CA ILE A 65 -32.79 -12.45 -12.98
C ILE A 65 -31.86 -11.23 -12.94
N LYS A 66 -32.42 -10.01 -12.91
CA LYS A 66 -31.63 -8.77 -12.91
C LYS A 66 -30.81 -8.56 -11.64
N GLU A 67 -31.32 -8.98 -10.50
CA GLU A 67 -30.65 -8.79 -9.21
C GLU A 67 -29.64 -9.91 -8.91
N ASN A 68 -29.60 -10.97 -9.73
CA ASN A 68 -28.70 -12.09 -9.53
C ASN A 68 -27.29 -11.78 -10.06
N LYS A 69 -26.38 -11.48 -9.13
CA LYS A 69 -24.96 -11.21 -9.41
C LYS A 69 -24.22 -12.39 -10.04
N ASP A 70 -24.70 -13.63 -9.88
CA ASP A 70 -24.07 -14.79 -10.52
C ASP A 70 -24.27 -14.79 -12.05
N LEU A 71 -25.24 -14.01 -12.55
CA LEU A 71 -25.46 -13.78 -13.98
C LEU A 71 -24.62 -12.62 -14.54
N ASP A 72 -23.97 -11.83 -13.68
CA ASP A 72 -22.98 -10.82 -14.08
C ASP A 72 -21.69 -11.52 -14.46
N LEU A 73 -21.74 -12.28 -15.56
CA LEU A 73 -20.60 -13.00 -16.09
C LEU A 73 -19.62 -11.98 -16.67
N PRO A 74 -18.43 -11.78 -16.09
CA PRO A 74 -17.43 -10.92 -16.68
C PRO A 74 -17.11 -11.43 -18.09
N ALA A 75 -16.88 -10.50 -19.02
CA ALA A 75 -16.45 -10.86 -20.35
C ALA A 75 -15.21 -11.76 -20.24
N MET A 76 -15.14 -12.84 -21.02
CA MET A 76 -14.02 -13.78 -20.98
C MET A 76 -12.67 -13.05 -21.14
N GLU A 77 -12.66 -12.01 -21.95
CA GLU A 77 -11.51 -11.10 -22.15
C GLU A 77 -11.08 -10.40 -20.85
N ASP A 78 -12.02 -9.90 -20.04
CA ASP A 78 -11.73 -9.25 -18.76
C ASP A 78 -11.14 -10.24 -17.75
N VAL A 79 -11.66 -11.48 -17.70
CA VAL A 79 -11.12 -12.54 -16.84
C VAL A 79 -9.69 -12.89 -17.24
N VAL A 80 -9.43 -13.04 -18.54
CA VAL A 80 -8.09 -13.34 -19.06
C VAL A 80 -7.14 -12.19 -18.79
N ALA A 81 -7.56 -10.94 -19.00
CA ALA A 81 -6.77 -9.76 -18.71
C ALA A 81 -6.39 -9.67 -17.23
N THR A 82 -7.35 -9.86 -16.32
CA THR A 82 -7.09 -9.88 -14.87
C THR A 82 -6.06 -10.95 -14.53
N TYR A 83 -6.29 -12.20 -14.95
CA TYR A 83 -5.36 -13.29 -14.68
C TYR A 83 -3.95 -12.99 -15.21
N ARG A 84 -3.82 -12.42 -16.41
CA ARG A 84 -2.53 -12.10 -17.02
C ARG A 84 -1.82 -10.95 -16.30
N CYS A 85 -2.52 -9.85 -16.01
CA CYS A 85 -1.97 -8.74 -15.24
C CYS A 85 -1.49 -9.20 -13.85
N ASP A 86 -2.22 -10.11 -13.20
CA ASP A 86 -1.83 -10.69 -11.91
C ASP A 86 -0.51 -11.46 -11.99
N GLN A 87 -0.34 -12.29 -13.03
CA GLN A 87 0.90 -13.07 -13.21
C GLN A 87 2.08 -12.14 -13.50
N ILE A 88 1.90 -11.17 -14.40
CA ILE A 88 2.95 -10.19 -14.74
C ILE A 88 3.38 -9.41 -13.48
N ALA A 89 2.43 -8.98 -12.64
CA ALA A 89 2.72 -8.30 -11.39
C ALA A 89 3.53 -9.17 -10.43
N LYS A 90 3.12 -10.43 -10.22
CA LYS A 90 3.83 -11.40 -9.37
C LYS A 90 5.25 -11.65 -9.86
N GLU A 91 5.43 -11.90 -11.15
CA GLU A 91 6.75 -12.11 -11.75
C GLU A 91 7.62 -10.86 -11.62
N THR A 92 7.05 -9.67 -11.82
CA THR A 92 7.73 -8.39 -11.62
C THR A 92 8.21 -8.20 -10.17
N LEU A 93 7.39 -8.59 -9.19
CA LEU A 93 7.77 -8.52 -7.77
C LEU A 93 8.87 -9.52 -7.41
N ILE A 94 8.84 -10.72 -7.98
CA ILE A 94 9.91 -11.73 -7.83
C ILE A 94 11.23 -11.20 -8.41
N ARG A 95 11.17 -10.55 -9.59
CA ARG A 95 12.32 -9.90 -10.22
C ARG A 95 12.87 -8.78 -9.35
N LEU A 96 12.02 -7.93 -8.78
CA LEU A 96 12.44 -6.90 -7.81
C LEU A 96 13.18 -7.51 -6.62
N SER A 97 12.61 -8.57 -6.03
CA SER A 97 13.19 -9.23 -4.84
C SER A 97 14.57 -9.81 -5.10
N SER A 98 14.86 -10.18 -6.35
CA SER A 98 16.13 -10.74 -6.80
C SER A 98 17.04 -9.74 -7.53
N ASP A 99 16.64 -8.46 -7.65
CA ASP A 99 17.39 -7.46 -8.40
C ASP A 99 18.74 -7.17 -7.71
N LYS A 100 19.83 -7.23 -8.48
CA LYS A 100 21.19 -7.05 -7.96
C LYS A 100 21.41 -5.67 -7.34
N THR A 101 20.81 -4.62 -7.92
CA THR A 101 20.88 -3.24 -7.41
C THR A 101 20.17 -3.13 -6.07
N TRP A 102 19.00 -3.76 -5.96
CA TRP A 102 18.26 -3.85 -4.70
C TRP A 102 19.05 -4.58 -3.62
N LEU A 103 19.58 -5.76 -3.93
CA LEU A 103 20.36 -6.57 -2.99
C LEU A 103 21.63 -5.85 -2.52
N ALA A 104 22.32 -5.15 -3.43
CA ALA A 104 23.48 -4.33 -3.10
C ALA A 104 23.10 -3.16 -2.17
N LEU A 105 22.02 -2.44 -2.49
CA LEU A 105 21.53 -1.34 -1.66
C LEU A 105 21.18 -1.82 -0.24
N ARG A 106 20.52 -2.97 -0.12
CA ARG A 106 20.19 -3.56 1.19
C ARG A 106 21.43 -3.83 2.02
N LYS A 107 22.51 -4.33 1.41
CA LYS A 107 23.81 -4.53 2.08
C LYS A 107 24.45 -3.20 2.48
N ASP A 108 24.44 -2.20 1.60
CA ASP A 108 24.99 -0.86 1.88
C ASP A 108 24.28 -0.16 3.04
N VAL A 109 22.96 -0.30 3.13
CA VAL A 109 22.17 0.22 4.25
C VAL A 109 22.60 -0.42 5.56
N GLN A 110 22.73 -1.74 5.62
CA GLN A 110 23.19 -2.46 6.82
C GLN A 110 24.62 -2.05 7.22
N ALA A 111 25.49 -1.83 6.24
CA ALA A 111 26.84 -1.33 6.45
C ALA A 111 26.91 0.18 6.77
N ARG A 112 25.77 0.89 6.80
CA ARG A 112 25.66 2.36 6.98
C ARG A 112 26.40 3.17 5.90
N LYS A 113 26.50 2.63 4.67
CA LYS A 113 27.24 3.17 3.53
C LYS A 113 26.33 3.44 2.31
N ALA A 114 25.16 4.04 2.51
CA ALA A 114 24.20 4.27 1.43
C ALA A 114 23.92 5.79 1.18
N PRO A 115 24.89 6.57 0.66
CA PRO A 115 24.74 8.01 0.46
C PRO A 115 23.73 8.40 -0.64
N LYS A 116 23.47 7.50 -1.61
CA LYS A 116 22.55 7.72 -2.74
C LYS A 116 21.22 6.96 -2.58
N PHE A 117 20.87 6.57 -1.35
CA PHE A 117 19.75 5.69 -1.05
C PHE A 117 18.44 6.10 -1.75
N LYS A 118 18.02 7.36 -1.59
CA LYS A 118 16.77 7.88 -2.20
C LYS A 118 16.75 7.74 -3.72
N LYS A 119 17.87 8.05 -4.39
CA LYS A 119 17.99 7.99 -5.85
C LYS A 119 17.92 6.54 -6.33
N ILE A 120 18.57 5.62 -5.62
CA ILE A 120 18.58 4.19 -5.98
C ILE A 120 17.19 3.57 -5.79
N ILE A 121 16.53 3.82 -4.65
CA ILE A 121 15.15 3.36 -4.40
C ILE A 121 14.19 3.87 -5.48
N LYS A 122 14.26 5.16 -5.81
CA LYS A 122 13.43 5.76 -6.86
C LYS A 122 13.65 5.05 -8.21
N SER A 123 14.90 4.84 -8.59
CA SER A 123 15.24 4.16 -9.85
C SER A 123 14.79 2.70 -9.87
N ILE A 124 14.89 1.97 -8.75
CA ILE A 124 14.40 0.59 -8.64
C ILE A 124 12.88 0.56 -8.82
N LEU A 125 12.14 1.45 -8.17
CA LEU A 125 10.68 1.52 -8.29
C LEU A 125 10.25 1.89 -9.72
N GLU A 126 10.87 2.90 -10.32
CA GLU A 126 10.59 3.31 -11.71
C GLU A 126 10.86 2.17 -12.69
N LYS A 127 11.98 1.46 -12.53
CA LYS A 127 12.31 0.27 -13.34
C LYS A 127 11.27 -0.83 -13.17
N THR A 128 10.87 -1.12 -11.92
CA THR A 128 9.90 -2.18 -11.61
C THR A 128 8.55 -1.89 -12.25
N LEU A 129 8.03 -0.67 -12.09
CA LEU A 129 6.76 -0.28 -12.67
C LEU A 129 6.82 -0.22 -14.20
N SER A 130 7.92 0.27 -14.77
CA SER A 130 8.10 0.29 -16.23
C SER A 130 8.14 -1.11 -16.84
N GLN A 131 8.69 -2.12 -16.14
CA GLN A 131 8.67 -3.51 -16.61
C GLN A 131 7.25 -4.05 -16.67
N TYR A 132 6.46 -3.81 -15.63
CA TYR A 132 5.04 -4.16 -15.63
C TYR A 132 4.29 -3.45 -16.76
N ASP A 133 4.48 -2.13 -16.91
CA ASP A 133 3.79 -1.31 -17.90
C ASP A 133 4.04 -1.82 -19.34
N MET A 134 5.27 -2.27 -19.64
CA MET A 134 5.63 -2.84 -20.94
C MET A 134 4.96 -4.20 -21.18
N GLU A 135 4.93 -5.08 -20.18
CA GLU A 135 4.36 -6.43 -20.33
C GLU A 135 2.83 -6.41 -20.33
N ALA A 136 2.21 -5.47 -19.61
CA ALA A 136 0.76 -5.36 -19.45
C ALA A 136 0.08 -4.46 -20.53
N ILE A 137 0.84 -3.88 -21.46
CA ILE A 137 0.35 -2.86 -22.40
C ILE A 137 -0.85 -3.30 -23.26
N TYR A 138 -0.95 -4.59 -23.56
CA TYR A 138 -1.98 -5.16 -24.44
C TYR A 138 -3.30 -5.49 -23.74
N PHE A 139 -3.36 -5.36 -22.40
CA PHE A 139 -4.57 -5.65 -21.63
C PHE A 139 -5.38 -4.39 -21.36
N LYS A 140 -6.67 -4.61 -21.04
CA LYS A 140 -7.63 -3.55 -20.73
C LYS A 140 -7.09 -2.57 -19.70
N GLU A 141 -7.19 -1.29 -20.02
CA GLU A 141 -6.58 -0.19 -19.26
C GLU A 141 -7.04 -0.15 -17.79
N SER A 142 -8.34 -0.32 -17.53
CA SER A 142 -8.85 -0.31 -16.16
C SER A 142 -8.23 -1.41 -15.29
N ILE A 143 -8.04 -2.61 -15.87
CA ILE A 143 -7.48 -3.78 -15.18
C ILE A 143 -5.99 -3.61 -14.95
N ARG A 144 -5.24 -3.21 -15.99
CA ARG A 144 -3.79 -3.02 -15.85
C ARG A 144 -3.46 -1.91 -14.86
N ASP A 145 -4.23 -0.82 -14.84
CA ASP A 145 -3.99 0.34 -13.98
C ASP A 145 -4.33 0.05 -12.51
N GLU A 146 -5.39 -0.71 -12.26
CA GLU A 146 -5.72 -1.21 -10.92
C GLU A 146 -4.58 -2.09 -10.39
N ARG A 147 -4.19 -3.11 -11.16
CA ARG A 147 -3.13 -4.03 -10.76
C ARG A 147 -1.76 -3.33 -10.65
N ARG A 148 -1.51 -2.28 -11.43
CA ARG A 148 -0.30 -1.44 -11.32
C ARG A 148 -0.19 -0.76 -9.96
N LYS A 149 -1.31 -0.22 -9.44
CA LYS A 149 -1.35 0.44 -8.13
C LYS A 149 -1.10 -0.55 -6.99
N GLU A 150 -1.66 -1.74 -7.11
CA GLU A 150 -1.41 -2.83 -6.15
C GLU A 150 0.07 -3.27 -6.18
N LEU A 151 0.64 -3.45 -7.37
CA LEU A 151 2.07 -3.75 -7.53
C LEU A 151 2.96 -2.65 -6.92
N GLU A 152 2.63 -1.37 -7.12
CA GLU A 152 3.38 -0.27 -6.49
C GLU A 152 3.36 -0.39 -4.96
N THR A 153 2.22 -0.76 -4.38
CA THR A 153 2.06 -0.96 -2.94
C THR A 153 2.89 -2.16 -2.45
N GLU A 154 2.83 -3.30 -3.13
CA GLU A 154 3.61 -4.49 -2.79
C GLU A 154 5.12 -4.26 -2.95
N ALA A 155 5.55 -3.56 -4.01
CA ALA A 155 6.94 -3.19 -4.21
C ALA A 155 7.44 -2.29 -3.07
N LEU A 156 6.64 -1.33 -2.61
CA LEU A 156 6.99 -0.49 -1.46
C LEU A 156 7.12 -1.31 -0.18
N GLN A 157 6.29 -2.35 0.04
CA GLN A 157 6.43 -3.26 1.18
C GLN A 157 7.75 -4.04 1.13
N VAL A 158 8.20 -4.48 -0.05
CA VAL A 158 9.51 -5.13 -0.22
C VAL A 158 10.66 -4.17 0.12
N LEU A 159 10.54 -2.90 -0.28
CA LEU A 159 11.57 -1.89 -0.07
C LEU A 159 11.61 -1.33 1.37
N TYR A 160 10.48 -1.45 2.09
CA TYR A 160 10.26 -0.84 3.40
C TYR A 160 11.33 -1.16 4.46
N PRO A 161 11.80 -2.41 4.66
CA PRO A 161 12.77 -2.72 5.71
C PRO A 161 14.10 -1.96 5.55
N ALA A 162 14.55 -1.75 4.31
CA ALA A 162 15.76 -0.96 4.04
C ALA A 162 15.54 0.53 4.35
N TYR A 163 14.34 1.03 4.05
CA TYR A 163 13.93 2.40 4.36
C TYR A 163 13.92 2.66 5.87
N ALA A 164 13.29 1.78 6.64
CA ALA A 164 13.26 1.86 8.10
C ALA A 164 14.66 1.80 8.73
N ALA A 165 15.52 0.89 8.24
CA ALA A 165 16.91 0.79 8.70
C ALA A 165 17.70 2.08 8.42
N MET A 166 17.57 2.65 7.22
CA MET A 166 18.19 3.92 6.85
C MET A 166 17.74 5.04 7.79
N LEU A 167 16.43 5.17 8.05
CA LEU A 167 15.92 6.19 8.98
C LEU A 167 16.52 6.03 10.39
N ARG A 168 16.59 4.81 10.94
CA ARG A 168 17.22 4.57 12.25
C ARG A 168 18.69 4.97 12.27
N HIS A 169 19.43 4.72 11.18
CA HIS A 169 20.82 5.15 11.05
C HIS A 169 20.97 6.67 10.99
N LEU A 170 20.10 7.35 10.24
CA LEU A 170 20.05 8.81 10.20
C LEU A 170 19.73 9.41 11.57
N SER A 171 18.74 8.87 12.28
CA SER A 171 18.38 9.30 13.64
C SER A 171 19.54 9.12 14.60
N SER A 172 20.22 7.96 14.55
CA SER A 172 21.38 7.67 15.41
C SER A 172 22.55 8.61 15.12
N ARG A 173 22.82 8.89 13.83
CA ARG A 173 23.87 9.80 13.40
C ARG A 173 23.59 11.23 13.85
N ALA A 174 22.37 11.69 13.67
CA ALA A 174 21.91 13.01 14.09
C ALA A 174 22.02 13.16 15.63
N LEU A 175 21.58 12.15 16.40
CA LEU A 175 21.69 12.15 17.86
C LEU A 175 23.15 12.20 18.34
N ASN A 176 24.05 11.43 17.70
CA ASN A 176 25.47 11.45 18.04
C ASN A 176 26.13 12.79 17.67
N PHE A 177 25.76 13.38 16.54
CA PHE A 177 26.21 14.72 16.16
C PHE A 177 25.77 15.77 17.18
N PHE A 178 24.51 15.72 17.62
CA PHE A 178 23.99 16.59 18.67
C PHE A 178 24.74 16.40 19.99
N LYS A 179 24.87 15.17 20.49
CA LYS A 179 25.60 14.86 21.74
C LYS A 179 27.04 15.36 21.70
N THR A 180 27.76 15.14 20.60
CA THR A 180 29.16 15.57 20.47
C THR A 180 29.29 17.09 20.34
N GLY A 181 28.40 17.76 19.59
CA GLY A 181 28.33 19.23 19.52
C GLY A 181 28.07 19.86 20.90
N MET A 182 27.15 19.27 21.66
CA MET A 182 26.81 19.69 23.01
C MET A 182 27.97 19.52 24.00
N ILE A 183 28.67 18.38 23.99
CA ILE A 183 29.85 18.16 24.83
C ILE A 183 30.93 19.21 24.53
N LYS A 184 31.17 19.52 23.25
CA LYS A 184 32.14 20.56 22.85
C LYS A 184 31.75 21.94 23.39
N LYS A 185 30.48 22.31 23.28
CA LYS A 185 29.96 23.59 23.80
C LYS A 185 30.01 23.64 25.32
N LEU A 186 29.65 22.57 26.02
CA LEU A 186 29.74 22.46 27.48
C LEU A 186 31.16 22.64 28.01
N LYS A 187 32.18 22.17 27.27
CA LYS A 187 33.60 22.38 27.62
C LYS A 187 34.05 23.84 27.48
N ARG A 188 33.34 24.67 26.72
CA ARG A 188 33.72 26.05 26.36
C ARG A 188 32.84 27.14 27.00
N ALA A 189 31.79 26.76 27.74
CA ALA A 189 30.76 27.71 28.19
C ALA A 189 31.13 28.41 29.51
N THR A 190 31.03 29.75 29.52
CA THR A 190 30.71 30.56 30.70
C THR A 190 29.18 30.68 30.84
N LYS A 191 28.70 31.07 32.04
CA LYS A 191 27.31 30.92 32.52
C LYS A 191 26.22 31.57 31.62
N ALA A 192 26.57 32.55 30.78
CA ALA A 192 25.64 33.25 29.90
C ALA A 192 25.78 32.80 28.44
N GLY A 193 24.67 32.44 27.79
CA GLY A 193 24.63 32.04 26.37
C GLY A 193 24.62 30.54 26.08
N PHE A 194 24.66 29.69 27.12
CA PHE A 194 24.59 28.23 26.95
C PHE A 194 23.23 27.78 26.39
N GLU A 195 22.10 28.26 26.93
CA GLU A 195 20.75 27.86 26.47
C GLU A 195 20.48 28.20 24.99
N ALA A 196 20.67 29.45 24.56
CA ALA A 196 20.48 29.84 23.16
C ALA A 196 21.42 29.08 22.19
N SER A 197 22.62 28.72 22.66
CA SER A 197 23.55 27.90 21.88
C SER A 197 23.10 26.45 21.76
N ILE A 198 22.30 25.94 22.69
CA ILE A 198 21.73 24.60 22.60
C ILE A 198 20.55 24.60 21.63
N ASP A 199 19.63 25.56 21.75
CA ASP A 199 18.43 25.63 20.91
C ASP A 199 18.80 25.71 19.42
N SER A 200 19.80 26.55 19.07
CA SER A 200 20.35 26.60 17.71
C SER A 200 20.97 25.27 17.24
N THR A 201 21.54 24.47 18.15
CA THR A 201 22.12 23.15 17.81
C THR A 201 21.03 22.09 17.58
N VAL A 202 19.96 22.12 18.38
CA VAL A 202 18.78 21.27 18.20
C VAL A 202 18.15 21.55 16.84
N GLN A 203 17.87 22.82 16.57
CA GLN A 203 17.21 23.25 15.34
C GLN A 203 18.01 22.87 14.09
N HIS A 204 19.31 23.17 14.07
CA HIS A 204 20.18 22.78 12.96
C HIS A 204 20.27 21.26 12.74
N THR A 205 20.29 20.48 13.82
CA THR A 205 20.37 19.01 13.72
C THR A 205 19.06 18.41 13.22
N MET A 206 17.92 18.98 13.64
CA MET A 206 16.58 18.59 13.18
C MET A 206 16.36 18.91 11.71
N GLU A 207 16.69 20.12 11.27
CA GLU A 207 16.58 20.51 9.86
C GLU A 207 17.38 19.59 8.94
N LYS A 208 18.59 19.21 9.37
CA LYS A 208 19.44 18.26 8.64
C LYS A 208 18.82 16.87 8.57
N PHE A 209 18.29 16.37 9.70
CA PHE A 209 17.60 15.08 9.75
C PHE A 209 16.35 15.07 8.85
N GLU A 210 15.51 16.11 8.90
CA GLU A 210 14.30 16.23 8.09
C GLU A 210 14.60 16.27 6.59
N LYS A 211 15.62 17.03 6.18
CA LYS A 211 16.07 17.08 4.77
C LYS A 211 16.52 15.68 4.29
N GLU A 212 17.22 14.95 5.16
CA GLU A 212 17.69 13.59 4.88
C GLU A 212 16.58 12.54 4.97
N SER A 213 15.48 12.78 5.70
CA SER A 213 14.37 11.83 5.89
C SER A 213 13.22 11.94 4.90
N ARG A 214 13.11 13.01 4.09
CA ARG A 214 12.03 13.15 3.07
C ARG A 214 12.02 12.00 2.06
N ALA A 215 10.91 11.27 1.94
CA ALA A 215 10.61 10.33 0.86
C ALA A 215 9.14 10.48 0.41
N ARG A 216 8.75 9.73 -0.63
CA ARG A 216 7.39 9.77 -1.23
C ARG A 216 6.28 9.46 -0.21
N GLU A 217 5.11 10.04 -0.46
CA GLU A 217 3.89 10.07 0.37
C GLU A 217 3.40 8.70 0.89
N ASN A 218 3.62 7.60 0.18
CA ASN A 218 3.03 6.29 0.54
C ASN A 218 3.71 5.57 1.72
N LEU A 219 4.73 6.18 2.33
CA LEU A 219 5.41 5.69 3.56
C LEU A 219 5.19 6.63 4.76
N LEU A 220 4.29 7.61 4.64
CA LEU A 220 4.14 8.73 5.56
C LEU A 220 3.85 8.32 7.01
N SER A 221 2.94 7.38 7.26
CA SER A 221 2.52 7.01 8.62
C SER A 221 3.69 6.51 9.48
N GLU A 222 4.53 5.62 8.95
CA GLU A 222 5.69 5.12 9.69
C GLU A 222 6.90 6.07 9.65
N ILE A 223 7.03 6.91 8.62
CA ILE A 223 7.99 8.03 8.62
C ILE A 223 7.66 8.99 9.76
N GLU A 224 6.39 9.35 9.92
CA GLU A 224 5.90 10.23 10.97
C GLU A 224 6.11 9.61 12.34
N LYS A 225 5.81 8.32 12.51
CA LYS A 225 6.12 7.59 13.75
C LYS A 225 7.61 7.61 14.07
N THR A 226 8.47 7.29 13.09
CA THR A 226 9.92 7.28 13.29
C THR A 226 10.47 8.69 13.57
N LYS A 227 9.89 9.71 12.92
CA LYS A 227 10.22 11.13 13.15
C LYS A 227 9.83 11.55 14.55
N TYR A 228 8.64 11.20 15.02
CA TYR A 228 8.16 11.45 16.38
C TYR A 228 9.07 10.79 17.41
N GLU A 229 9.34 9.48 17.30
CA GLU A 229 10.25 8.76 18.19
C GLU A 229 11.65 9.35 18.21
N THR A 230 12.13 9.83 17.07
CA THR A 230 13.43 10.50 16.96
C THR A 230 13.40 11.81 17.75
N LYS A 231 12.39 12.66 17.52
CA LYS A 231 12.22 13.93 18.24
C LYS A 231 12.20 13.73 19.76
N THR A 232 11.43 12.76 20.27
CA THR A 232 11.38 12.44 21.70
C THR A 232 12.76 12.08 22.26
N LYS A 233 13.55 11.26 21.55
CA LYS A 233 14.93 10.91 21.97
C LYS A 233 15.87 12.10 21.99
N PHE A 234 15.65 13.08 21.10
CA PHE A 234 16.40 14.34 21.14
C PHE A 234 16.05 15.17 22.37
N ASP A 235 14.76 15.31 22.68
CA ASP A 235 14.28 16.06 23.86
C ASP A 235 14.79 15.43 25.16
N GLU A 236 14.78 14.10 25.28
CA GLU A 236 15.36 13.36 26.41
C GLU A 236 16.86 13.61 26.56
N ALA A 237 17.60 13.56 25.45
CA ALA A 237 19.04 13.82 25.44
C ALA A 237 19.36 15.28 25.81
N TYR A 238 18.54 16.23 25.36
CA TYR A 238 18.61 17.64 25.72
C TYR A 238 18.42 17.81 27.24
N ASN A 239 17.31 17.30 27.79
CA ASN A 239 16.97 17.44 29.20
C ASN A 239 18.03 16.82 30.11
N THR A 240 18.53 15.64 29.73
CA THR A 240 19.62 14.96 30.45
C THR A 240 20.90 15.81 30.48
N MET A 241 21.25 16.45 29.36
CA MET A 241 22.46 17.27 29.28
C MET A 241 22.29 18.62 29.97
N LYS A 242 21.12 19.25 29.89
CA LYS A 242 20.78 20.47 30.65
C LYS A 242 20.93 20.22 32.15
N ALA A 243 20.37 19.12 32.67
CA ALA A 243 20.53 18.72 34.07
C ALA A 243 22.00 18.45 34.47
N LYS A 244 22.84 17.94 33.56
CA LYS A 244 24.28 17.76 33.81
C LYS A 244 25.02 19.10 33.84
N ALA A 245 24.69 20.04 32.95
CA ALA A 245 25.30 21.36 32.91
C ALA A 245 24.98 22.18 34.18
N VAL A 246 23.71 22.21 34.59
CA VAL A 246 23.28 22.87 35.84
C VAL A 246 24.01 22.29 37.05
N ARG A 247 24.12 20.95 37.16
CA ARG A 247 24.87 20.29 38.24
C ARG A 247 26.37 20.59 38.24
N ARG A 248 26.98 20.82 37.07
CA ARG A 248 28.40 21.18 36.96
C ARG A 248 28.64 22.63 37.39
N ILE A 249 27.74 23.54 37.01
CA ILE A 249 27.77 24.95 37.44
C ILE A 249 27.55 25.04 38.96
N ALA A 250 26.57 24.33 39.51
CA ALA A 250 26.31 24.29 40.95
C ALA A 250 27.53 23.81 41.76
N ARG A 251 28.23 22.77 41.27
CA ARG A 251 29.47 22.26 41.89
C ARG A 251 30.65 23.22 41.76
N GLY A 252 30.77 23.95 40.65
CA GLY A 252 31.80 24.99 40.49
C GLY A 252 31.57 26.19 41.43
N ILE A 253 30.32 26.53 41.72
CA ILE A 253 29.95 27.59 42.68
C ILE A 253 30.21 27.13 44.13
N GLY A 254 29.91 25.87 44.46
CA GLY A 254 30.15 25.31 45.80
C GLY A 254 31.64 25.14 46.16
N GLY A 255 32.54 25.05 45.17
CA GLY A 255 33.98 25.03 45.40
C GLY A 255 34.58 26.42 45.69
N MET A 256 33.97 27.50 45.20
CA MET A 256 34.43 28.87 45.48
C MET A 256 33.97 29.37 46.86
N THR A 257 32.84 28.89 47.40
CA THR A 257 32.35 29.31 48.72
C THR A 257 33.09 28.65 49.89
N ALA A 258 33.80 27.54 49.66
CA ALA A 258 34.63 26.89 50.67
C ALA A 258 36.01 27.56 50.85
N ALA A 259 36.48 28.35 49.88
CA ALA A 259 37.81 28.99 49.91
C ALA A 259 37.84 30.37 50.61
N CYS A 260 36.71 30.91 51.07
CA CYS A 260 36.64 32.25 51.68
C CYS A 260 36.37 32.28 53.19
N ARG A 261 36.50 31.16 53.93
CA ARG A 261 36.41 31.17 55.40
C ARG A 261 37.74 30.76 56.02
N GLY A 262 38.65 31.72 56.16
CA GLY A 262 39.91 31.49 56.85
C GLY A 262 40.87 32.66 56.74
N CYS A 263 40.45 33.87 57.11
CA CYS A 263 41.33 35.00 57.47
C CYS A 263 40.47 36.08 58.12
N ASN A 264 40.26 36.00 59.44
CA ASN A 264 40.20 37.16 60.33
C ASN A 264 40.03 36.67 61.77
N GLY A 265 41.10 36.82 62.54
CA GLY A 265 41.15 36.51 63.95
C GLY A 265 42.56 36.75 64.47
N ASP A 266 42.69 37.86 65.19
CA ASP A 266 43.75 38.18 66.16
C ASP A 266 45.01 38.88 65.67
N VAL A 267 45.19 40.13 66.16
CA VAL A 267 46.32 40.60 66.97
C VAL A 267 46.16 42.13 67.15
N HIS A 268 45.69 42.57 68.33
CA HIS A 268 46.37 43.50 69.25
C HIS A 268 45.45 44.14 70.29
N ARG A 269 45.65 43.76 71.56
CA ARG A 269 45.69 44.64 72.74
C ARG A 269 46.36 43.90 73.90
N GLY A 270 47.35 44.53 74.52
CA GLY A 270 48.09 44.04 75.69
C GLY A 270 49.58 44.18 75.49
#